data_AF-A0AAX0LBD3-F1
#
_entry.id   AF-A0AAX0LBD3-F1
#
_cell.length_a   1.000
_cell.length_b   1.000
_cell.length_c   1.000
_cell.angle_alpha   90.00
_cell.angle_beta   90.00
_cell.angle_gamma   90.00
#
_symmetry.space_group_name_H-M   'P 1'
#
loop_
_entity.id
_entity.type
_entity.pdbx_description
1 polymer ?
#
loop_
_entity_poly.entity_id
_entity_poly.type
_entity_poly.pdbx_seq_one_letter_code
_entity_poly.pdbx_strand_id
1 'polypeptide(L)'
;MFGMSLPEIIMIAVVAVIVLGPDKLPQTMVSIAKALKSIKKSVNDAKVSFDQEIKIAELKEDAKKYKESIEKTTQNVRKKLTFEELDELKKGVTKDINTIQESIKNPTKAIKDTILNDKEEK
;
A
#
# COMPACT_ATOMS: atom_id res chain seq x y z
N MET A 1 -0.85 -25.83 -14.81
CA MET A 1 -0.61 -27.01 -15.66
C MET A 1 -0.63 -28.29 -14.82
N PHE A 2 -1.71 -28.56 -14.09
CA PHE A 2 -1.84 -29.79 -13.29
C PHE A 2 -3.27 -30.34 -13.38
N GLY A 3 -3.68 -30.65 -14.62
CA GLY A 3 -4.83 -31.51 -14.85
C GLY A 3 -4.36 -32.95 -14.79
N MET A 4 -4.06 -33.46 -13.59
CA MET A 4 -3.74 -34.88 -13.41
C MET A 4 -5.05 -35.66 -13.39
N SER A 5 -5.22 -36.52 -14.38
CA SER A 5 -6.38 -37.39 -14.51
C SER A 5 -6.27 -38.59 -13.56
N LEU A 6 -7.40 -39.20 -13.19
CA LEU A 6 -7.41 -40.40 -12.34
C LEU A 6 -6.52 -41.54 -12.90
N PRO A 7 -6.50 -41.84 -14.21
CA PRO A 7 -5.62 -42.86 -14.77
C PRO A 7 -4.13 -42.60 -14.50
N GLU A 8 -3.68 -41.35 -14.59
CA GLU A 8 -2.27 -40.99 -14.34
C GLU A 8 -1.89 -41.21 -12.87
N ILE A 9 -2.78 -40.87 -11.93
CA ILE A 9 -2.59 -41.14 -10.49
C ILE A 9 -2.43 -42.64 -10.25
N ILE A 10 -3.29 -43.46 -10.85
CA ILE A 10 -3.26 -44.91 -10.69
C ILE A 10 -1.95 -45.48 -11.25
N MET A 11 -1.51 -45.02 -12.42
CA MET A 11 -0.25 -45.49 -13.01
C MET A 11 0.95 -45.20 -12.10
N ILE A 12 1.03 -44.00 -11.53
CA ILE A 12 2.09 -43.65 -10.57
C ILE A 12 1.98 -44.49 -9.29
N ALA A 13 0.76 -44.73 -8.79
CA ALA A 13 0.55 -45.57 -7.61
C ALA A 13 1.04 -47.01 -7.82
N VAL A 14 0.80 -47.60 -8.99
CA VAL A 14 1.30 -48.94 -9.34
C VAL A 14 2.83 -48.97 -9.34
N VAL A 15 3.48 -47.99 -9.99
CA VAL A 15 4.95 -47.89 -10.00
C VAL A 15 5.50 -47.73 -8.58
N ALA A 16 4.87 -46.89 -7.75
CA ALA A 16 5.27 -46.69 -6.37
C ALA A 16 5.14 -47.97 -5.53
N VAL A 17 4.07 -48.76 -5.74
CA VAL A 17 3.88 -50.06 -5.08
C VAL A 17 4.93 -51.07 -5.53
N ILE A 18 5.34 -51.08 -6.80
CA ILE A 18 6.39 -51.99 -7.29
C ILE A 18 7.74 -51.64 -6.67
N VAL A 19 8.09 -50.35 -6.62
CA VAL A 19 9.40 -49.89 -6.12
C VAL A 19 9.50 -50.05 -4.60
N LEU A 20 8.45 -49.66 -3.88
CA LEU A 20 8.48 -49.58 -2.42
C LEU A 20 7.89 -50.83 -1.75
N GLY A 21 6.94 -51.49 -2.41
CA GLY A 21 6.12 -52.59 -1.88
C GLY A 21 4.76 -52.10 -1.36
N PRO A 22 3.69 -52.92 -1.51
CA PRO A 22 2.33 -52.56 -1.08
C PRO A 22 2.23 -52.34 0.43
N ASP A 23 3.04 -53.04 1.22
CA ASP A 23 3.05 -52.91 2.69
C ASP A 23 3.81 -51.68 3.18
N LYS A 24 4.83 -51.23 2.42
CA LYS A 24 5.68 -50.11 2.81
C LYS A 24 5.12 -48.75 2.40
N LEU A 25 4.32 -48.70 1.34
CA LEU A 25 3.63 -47.50 0.88
C LEU A 25 2.75 -46.84 1.98
N PRO A 26 1.84 -47.56 2.66
CA PRO A 26 1.04 -46.97 3.74
C PRO A 26 1.92 -46.58 4.95
N GLN A 27 2.92 -47.39 5.30
CA GLN A 27 3.83 -47.08 6.42
C GLN A 27 4.63 -45.79 6.16
N THR A 28 5.09 -45.59 4.93
CA THR A 28 5.83 -44.38 4.51
C THR A 28 4.93 -43.15 4.53
N MET A 29 3.69 -43.27 4.04
CA MET A 29 2.71 -42.18 4.14
C MET A 29 2.44 -41.77 5.59
N VAL A 30 2.24 -42.73 6.49
CA VAL A 30 2.05 -42.46 7.92
C VAL A 30 3.26 -41.75 8.52
N SER A 31 4.47 -42.13 8.12
CA SER A 31 5.72 -41.53 8.62
C SER A 31 5.86 -40.08 8.15
N ILE A 32 5.61 -39.82 6.87
CA ILE A 32 5.58 -38.46 6.30
C ILE A 32 4.49 -37.63 6.99
N ALA A 33 3.29 -38.18 7.17
CA ALA A 33 2.19 -37.49 7.83
C ALA A 33 2.53 -37.13 9.29
N LYS A 34 3.19 -38.02 10.03
CA LYS A 34 3.69 -37.73 11.39
C LYS A 34 4.71 -36.60 11.37
N ALA A 35 5.67 -36.61 10.45
CA ALA A 35 6.66 -35.54 10.32
C ALA A 35 6.01 -34.18 10.01
N LEU A 36 5.10 -34.14 9.04
CA LEU A 36 4.35 -32.93 8.69
C LEU A 36 3.47 -32.45 9.86
N LYS A 37 2.86 -33.37 10.61
CA LYS A 37 2.08 -33.03 11.82
C LYS A 37 2.96 -32.41 12.90
N SER A 38 4.15 -32.94 13.11
CA SER A 38 5.13 -32.37 14.05
C SER A 38 5.56 -30.97 13.60
N ILE A 39 5.88 -30.78 12.32
CA ILE A 39 6.23 -29.46 11.77
C ILE A 39 5.06 -28.48 11.95
N LYS A 40 3.83 -28.88 11.59
CA LYS A 40 2.63 -28.06 11.79
C LYS A 40 2.45 -27.68 13.26
N LYS A 41 2.68 -28.62 14.18
CA LYS A 41 2.61 -28.37 15.62
C LYS A 41 3.66 -27.36 16.05
N SER A 42 4.92 -27.54 15.67
CA SER A 42 5.99 -26.59 15.98
C SER A 42 5.74 -25.19 15.41
N VAL A 43 5.20 -25.09 14.20
CA VAL A 43 4.79 -23.81 13.61
C VAL A 43 3.63 -23.18 14.38
N ASN A 44 2.66 -23.98 14.83
CA ASN A 44 1.53 -23.49 15.61
C ASN A 44 1.97 -23.06 17.02
N ASP A 45 2.84 -23.83 17.68
CA ASP A 45 3.40 -23.49 18.99
C ASP A 45 4.26 -22.22 18.88
N ALA A 46 5.10 -22.10 17.84
CA ALA A 46 5.82 -20.86 17.54
C ALA A 46 4.86 -19.69 17.29
N LYS A 47 3.80 -19.87 16.50
CA LYS A 47 2.77 -18.84 16.28
C LYS A 47 2.12 -18.43 17.60
N VAL A 48 1.79 -19.37 18.48
CA VAL A 48 1.22 -19.08 19.81
C VAL A 48 2.22 -18.34 20.69
N SER A 49 3.51 -18.69 20.66
CA SER A 49 4.57 -17.96 21.37
C SER A 49 4.79 -16.55 20.79
N PHE A 50 4.75 -16.39 19.46
CA PHE A 50 4.78 -15.09 18.81
C PHE A 50 3.51 -14.27 19.09
N ASP A 51 2.33 -14.89 19.18
CA ASP A 51 1.07 -14.23 19.57
C ASP A 51 1.03 -13.93 21.09
N GLN A 52 1.82 -14.63 21.92
CA GLN A 52 1.98 -14.36 23.35
C GLN A 52 3.04 -13.28 23.64
N GLU A 53 4.11 -13.19 22.83
CA GLU A 53 5.12 -12.13 22.95
C GLU A 53 4.74 -10.85 22.20
N ILE A 54 4.10 -10.96 21.04
CA ILE A 54 3.44 -9.82 20.39
C ILE A 54 2.08 -9.66 21.05
N LYS A 55 1.98 -8.76 22.04
CA LYS A 55 1.30 -7.45 21.92
C LYS A 55 0.21 -7.25 20.84
N ILE A 56 -0.51 -8.25 20.33
CA ILE A 56 -1.58 -8.06 19.33
C ILE A 56 -2.87 -7.55 20.00
N ALA A 57 -2.99 -7.71 21.33
CA ALA A 57 -3.98 -6.98 22.11
C ALA A 57 -3.57 -5.50 22.33
N GLU A 58 -2.31 -5.23 22.68
CA GLU A 58 -1.82 -3.87 22.98
C GLU A 58 -1.60 -3.00 21.73
N LEU A 59 -1.00 -3.53 20.66
CA LEU A 59 -0.82 -2.80 19.40
C LEU A 59 -2.15 -2.52 18.70
N LYS A 60 -3.16 -3.37 18.88
CA LYS A 60 -4.50 -3.14 18.32
C LYS A 60 -5.25 -2.08 19.13
N GLU A 61 -5.05 -2.02 20.44
CA GLU A 61 -5.62 -0.98 21.29
C GLU A 61 -4.94 0.38 21.06
N ASP A 62 -3.61 0.41 20.96
CA ASP A 62 -2.85 1.61 20.66
C ASP A 62 -3.12 2.10 19.23
N ALA A 63 -3.15 1.21 18.23
CA ALA A 63 -3.54 1.58 16.87
C ALA A 63 -5.00 2.10 16.81
N LYS A 64 -5.90 1.59 17.64
CA LYS A 64 -7.28 2.09 17.74
C LYS A 64 -7.33 3.49 18.37
N LYS A 65 -6.55 3.74 19.43
CA LYS A 65 -6.41 5.07 20.07
C LYS A 65 -5.76 6.11 19.13
N TYR A 66 -4.73 5.70 18.37
CA TYR A 66 -4.12 6.54 17.35
C TYR A 66 -5.09 6.82 16.19
N LYS A 67 -5.84 5.81 15.73
CA LYS A 67 -6.86 6.00 14.68
C LYS A 67 -7.97 6.95 15.12
N GLU A 68 -8.50 6.82 16.34
CA GLU A 68 -9.50 7.76 16.88
C GLU A 68 -8.93 9.18 17.06
N SER A 69 -7.68 9.31 17.50
CA SER A 69 -7.00 10.62 17.64
C SER A 69 -6.75 11.28 16.28
N ILE A 70 -6.32 10.51 15.28
CA ILE A 70 -6.12 10.99 13.90
C ILE A 70 -7.46 11.35 13.28
N GLU A 71 -8.53 10.58 13.49
CA GLU A 71 -9.85 10.86 12.92
C GLU A 71 -10.48 12.11 13.54
N LYS A 72 -10.39 12.29 14.87
CA LYS A 72 -10.81 13.52 15.56
C LYS A 72 -9.99 14.74 15.11
N THR A 73 -8.68 14.58 14.97
CA THR A 73 -7.81 15.68 14.49
C THR A 73 -8.11 16.01 13.03
N THR A 74 -8.31 14.99 12.18
CA THR A 74 -8.67 15.16 10.77
C THR A 74 -10.04 15.80 10.61
N GLN A 75 -11.02 15.47 11.45
CA GLN A 75 -12.33 16.13 11.41
C GLN A 75 -12.26 17.60 11.86
N ASN A 76 -11.45 17.92 12.86
CA ASN A 76 -11.25 19.31 13.29
C ASN A 76 -10.46 20.13 12.27
N VAL A 77 -9.42 19.55 11.67
CA VAL A 77 -8.64 20.15 10.58
C VAL A 77 -9.50 20.32 9.33
N ARG A 78 -10.29 19.30 8.95
CA ARG A 78 -11.23 19.40 7.82
C ARG A 78 -12.26 20.50 8.08
N LYS A 79 -12.90 20.56 9.24
CA LYS A 79 -13.86 21.64 9.56
C LYS A 79 -13.24 23.03 9.49
N LYS A 80 -12.00 23.22 9.94
CA LYS A 80 -11.29 24.51 9.84
C LYS A 80 -10.87 24.84 8.41
N LEU A 81 -10.44 23.85 7.63
CA LEU A 81 -10.00 24.05 6.25
C LEU A 81 -11.13 24.20 5.22
N THR A 82 -12.37 23.74 5.48
CA THR A 82 -13.30 23.52 4.35
C THR A 82 -13.93 24.81 3.79
N PHE A 83 -14.04 25.93 4.52
CA PHE A 83 -14.78 27.09 3.97
C PHE A 83 -14.23 28.48 4.33
N GLU A 84 -13.75 28.72 5.55
CA GLU A 84 -13.36 30.08 5.98
C GLU A 84 -11.99 30.50 5.40
N GLU A 85 -10.95 29.66 5.56
CA GLU A 85 -9.59 30.00 5.13
C GLU A 85 -9.41 29.90 3.61
N LEU A 86 -10.16 29.02 2.93
CA LEU A 86 -10.07 28.87 1.47
C LEU A 86 -10.67 30.08 0.73
N ASP A 87 -11.72 30.69 1.26
CA ASP A 87 -12.29 31.92 0.69
C ASP A 87 -11.38 33.14 0.94
N GLU A 88 -10.70 33.19 2.08
CA GLU A 88 -9.70 34.24 2.36
C GLU A 88 -8.44 34.06 1.52
N LEU A 89 -7.92 32.84 1.38
CA LEU A 89 -6.79 32.52 0.51
C LEU A 89 -7.11 32.83 -0.95
N LYS A 90 -8.30 32.47 -1.43
CA LYS A 90 -8.74 32.77 -2.80
C LYS A 90 -8.86 34.28 -3.05
N LYS A 91 -9.33 35.05 -2.07
CA LYS A 91 -9.38 36.53 -2.15
C LYS A 91 -7.98 37.15 -2.16
N GLY A 92 -7.07 36.69 -1.30
CA GLY A 92 -5.69 37.16 -1.25
C GLY A 92 -4.94 36.91 -2.57
N VAL A 93 -4.99 35.66 -3.06
CA VAL A 93 -4.34 35.26 -4.32
C VAL A 93 -4.90 36.02 -5.52
N THR A 94 -6.22 36.26 -5.58
CA THR A 94 -6.82 37.04 -6.69
C THR A 94 -6.35 38.50 -6.67
N LYS A 95 -6.16 39.09 -5.49
CA LYS A 95 -5.66 40.46 -5.33
C LYS A 95 -4.21 40.57 -5.78
N ASP A 96 -3.37 39.63 -5.36
CA ASP A 96 -1.95 39.60 -5.73
C ASP A 96 -1.75 39.39 -7.23
N ILE A 97 -2.53 38.48 -7.84
CA ILE A 97 -2.50 38.25 -9.30
C ILE A 97 -2.88 39.52 -10.07
N ASN A 98 -3.87 40.27 -9.61
CA ASN A 98 -4.27 41.53 -10.26
C ASN A 98 -3.20 42.61 -10.12
N THR A 99 -2.59 42.76 -8.95
CA THR A 99 -1.48 43.71 -8.74
C THR A 99 -0.25 43.36 -9.56
N ILE A 100 0.06 42.05 -9.69
CA ILE A 100 1.16 41.58 -10.54
C ILE A 100 0.83 41.81 -12.02
N GLN A 101 -0.40 41.54 -12.48
CA GLN A 101 -0.81 41.83 -13.86
C GLN A 101 -0.72 43.32 -14.20
N GLU A 102 -1.16 44.19 -13.29
CA GLU A 102 -1.10 45.64 -13.47
C GLU A 102 0.37 46.12 -13.51
N SER A 103 1.22 45.54 -12.66
CA SER A 103 2.66 45.79 -12.62
C SER A 103 3.41 45.23 -13.81
N ILE A 104 2.90 44.20 -14.51
CA ILE A 104 3.50 43.64 -15.73
C ILE A 104 3.00 44.39 -16.99
N LYS A 105 1.77 44.91 -16.97
CA LYS A 105 1.15 45.58 -18.14
C LYS A 105 1.76 46.95 -18.44
N ASN A 106 2.16 47.70 -17.41
CA ASN A 106 2.86 49.00 -17.57
C ASN A 106 4.28 48.88 -18.17
N PRO A 107 5.19 48.04 -17.65
CA PRO A 107 6.52 47.89 -18.22
C PRO A 107 6.49 47.24 -19.61
N THR A 108 5.52 46.36 -19.90
CA THR A 108 5.42 45.75 -21.24
C THR A 108 5.05 46.77 -22.32
N LYS A 109 4.26 47.81 -22.00
CA LYS A 109 4.00 48.93 -22.94
C LYS A 109 5.27 49.75 -23.19
N ALA A 110 6.01 50.11 -22.16
CA ALA A 110 7.24 50.90 -22.27
C ALA A 110 8.38 50.15 -23.01
N ILE A 111 8.48 48.84 -22.79
CA ILE A 111 9.48 47.99 -23.45
C ILE A 111 9.12 47.79 -24.93
N LYS A 112 7.83 47.66 -25.27
CA LYS A 112 7.39 47.46 -26.66
C LYS A 112 7.65 48.70 -27.53
N ASP A 113 7.48 49.90 -26.99
CA ASP A 113 7.76 51.15 -27.72
C ASP A 113 9.27 51.41 -27.89
N THR A 114 10.11 50.91 -26.97
CA THR A 114 11.57 51.05 -27.05
C THR A 114 12.21 50.05 -28.03
N ILE A 115 11.71 48.82 -28.11
CA ILE A 115 12.29 47.76 -28.96
C ILE A 115 11.95 47.95 -30.45
N LEU A 116 10.83 48.59 -30.79
CA LEU A 116 10.41 48.75 -32.18
C LEU A 116 11.10 49.93 -32.91
N ASN A 117 11.77 50.83 -32.20
CA ASN A 117 12.37 52.03 -32.80
C ASN A 117 13.87 51.90 -33.13
N ASP A 118 14.54 50.81 -32.75
CA ASP A 118 16.02 50.66 -32.82
C ASP A 118 16.49 49.68 -33.92
N LYS A 119 15.65 49.41 -34.93
CA LYS A 119 15.97 48.46 -36.02
C LYS A 119 16.00 49.03 -37.44
N GLU A 120 15.98 50.36 -37.60
CA GLU A 120 16.08 51.02 -38.92
C GLU A 120 17.44 51.62 -39.27
N GLU A 121 18.50 51.45 -38.47
CA GLU A 121 19.82 51.99 -38.85
C GLU A 121 20.98 51.00 -38.64
N LYS A 122 20.99 49.92 -39.42
CA LYS A 122 22.24 49.36 -39.97
C LYS A 122 22.01 48.36 -41.11
#